data_AF-A0A956ZHF1-F1
#
_entry.id   AF-A0A956ZHF1-F1
#
_cell.length_a   1.000
_cell.length_b   1.000
_cell.length_c   1.000
_cell.angle_alpha   90.00
_cell.angle_beta   90.00
_cell.angle_gamma   90.00
#
_symmetry.space_group_name_H-M   'P 1'
#
loop_
_entity.id
_entity.type
_entity.pdbx_description
1 polymer ?
#
loop_
_entity_poly.entity_id
_entity_poly.type
_entity_poly.pdbx_seq_one_letter_code
_entity_poly.pdbx_strand_id
1 'polypeptide(L)'
;MDSDKAATSKKLELFIISLLSLYLELVIIRWLSSEIRIFAYFKNVPLMACLFGLGLGMALGMSDKKLARWFPLGLAVIVAIICLADQLNLVHVAFINPLEHYLIGHFVNNLGAEDTPMRRLQLFLPGLGLLVGVFYLIVFTFACMGQRLGALFNEFKPLTGYSINVFAAFVGIALYTIVSFLSLSPIWWLAIGFAFMAFYYRKWHQILAMVVALVMTFFLSPTDVRWSPYYRISVAKAEIPADGDHPAFNYGYHINVNYDT
;
A
#
# COMPACT_ATOMS: atom_id res chain seq x y z
N MET A 1 -7.44 29.89 30.03
CA MET A 1 -6.28 29.81 29.12
C MET A 1 -5.82 28.37 28.87
N ASP A 2 -5.79 27.49 29.88
CA ASP A 2 -5.38 26.09 29.69
C ASP A 2 -6.45 25.20 29.01
N SER A 3 -7.74 25.47 29.25
CA SER A 3 -8.85 24.76 28.58
C SER A 3 -8.88 25.00 27.06
N ASP A 4 -8.65 26.24 26.61
CA ASP A 4 -8.62 26.57 25.16
C ASP A 4 -7.40 25.96 24.44
N LYS A 5 -6.25 25.88 25.13
CA LYS A 5 -5.06 25.20 24.59
C LYS A 5 -5.30 23.69 24.45
N ALA A 6 -5.93 23.07 25.45
CA ALA A 6 -6.27 21.65 25.39
C ALA A 6 -7.27 21.35 24.26
N ALA A 7 -8.31 22.18 24.10
CA ALA A 7 -9.29 22.04 23.02
C ALA A 7 -8.67 22.22 21.63
N THR A 8 -7.76 23.18 21.48
CA THR A 8 -7.02 23.40 20.23
C THR A 8 -6.09 22.22 19.92
N SER A 9 -5.39 21.69 20.92
CA SER A 9 -4.54 20.51 20.78
C SER A 9 -5.33 19.29 20.31
N LYS A 10 -6.53 19.06 20.84
CA LYS A 10 -7.39 17.94 20.45
C LYS A 10 -7.94 18.10 19.03
N LYS A 11 -8.29 19.33 18.61
CA LYS A 11 -8.72 19.61 17.22
C LYS A 11 -7.58 19.36 16.23
N LEU A 12 -6.36 19.80 16.57
CA LEU A 12 -5.17 19.51 15.79
C LEU A 12 -4.92 18.00 15.73
N GLU A 13 -5.11 17.30 16.85
CA GLU A 13 -4.98 15.85 16.91
C GLU A 13 -5.98 15.14 15.97
N LEU A 14 -7.24 15.58 15.95
CA LEU A 14 -8.25 15.07 15.03
C LEU A 14 -7.89 15.37 13.57
N PHE A 15 -7.41 16.60 13.30
CA PHE A 15 -7.00 17.01 11.96
C PHE A 15 -5.84 16.15 11.43
N ILE A 16 -4.77 15.98 12.20
CA ILE A 16 -3.60 15.22 11.74
C ILE A 16 -3.94 13.75 11.54
N ILE A 17 -4.72 13.12 12.44
CA ILE A 17 -5.07 11.70 12.29
C ILE A 17 -6.01 11.46 11.10
N SER A 18 -6.99 12.34 10.84
CA SER A 18 -7.85 12.26 9.65
C SER A 18 -7.07 12.49 8.35
N LEU A 19 -6.13 13.44 8.35
CA LEU A 19 -5.24 13.69 7.22
C LEU A 19 -4.38 12.45 6.94
N LEU A 20 -3.76 11.91 7.99
CA LEU A 20 -2.88 10.75 7.91
C LEU A 20 -3.64 9.50 7.44
N SER A 21 -4.89 9.29 7.88
CA SER A 21 -5.65 8.09 7.51
C SER A 21 -5.90 8.05 6.02
N LEU A 22 -6.34 9.18 5.44
CA LEU A 22 -6.64 9.22 4.03
C LEU A 22 -5.36 9.29 3.17
N TYR A 23 -4.33 10.00 3.64
CA TYR A 23 -3.03 10.01 2.96
C TYR A 23 -2.46 8.59 2.85
N LEU A 24 -2.43 7.83 3.95
CA LEU A 24 -1.90 6.47 3.95
C LEU A 24 -2.78 5.49 3.18
N GLU A 25 -4.11 5.69 3.17
CA GLU A 25 -5.02 4.93 2.32
C GLU A 25 -4.62 5.05 0.84
N LEU A 26 -4.42 6.27 0.34
CA LEU A 26 -3.99 6.50 -1.05
C LEU A 26 -2.61 5.92 -1.34
N VAL A 27 -1.64 6.11 -0.43
CA VAL A 27 -0.29 5.55 -0.57
C VAL A 27 -0.34 4.03 -0.69
N ILE A 28 -1.07 3.35 0.20
CA ILE A 28 -1.16 1.89 0.22
C ILE A 28 -1.89 1.37 -1.01
N ILE A 29 -3.04 1.96 -1.39
CA ILE A 29 -3.81 1.52 -2.56
C ILE A 29 -2.93 1.56 -3.83
N ARG A 30 -2.25 2.68 -4.06
CA ARG A 30 -1.38 2.83 -5.24
C ARG A 30 -0.20 1.88 -5.18
N TRP A 31 0.54 1.88 -4.08
CA TRP A 31 1.79 1.13 -4.00
C TRP A 31 1.54 -0.37 -4.10
N LEU A 32 0.53 -0.86 -3.41
CA LEU A 32 0.09 -2.24 -3.48
C LEU A 32 -0.35 -2.62 -4.90
N SER A 33 -1.13 -1.77 -5.56
CA SER A 33 -1.57 -2.01 -6.95
C SER A 33 -0.43 -1.95 -7.96
N SER A 34 0.68 -1.27 -7.66
CA SER A 34 1.83 -1.17 -8.57
C SER A 34 2.85 -2.31 -8.41
N GLU A 35 2.95 -2.91 -7.22
CA GLU A 35 3.91 -3.97 -6.94
C GLU A 35 3.28 -5.37 -6.96
N ILE A 36 1.97 -5.50 -6.66
CA ILE A 36 1.30 -6.79 -6.64
C ILE A 36 0.15 -6.82 -7.66
N ARG A 37 0.33 -7.57 -8.75
CA ARG A 37 -0.58 -7.60 -9.92
C ARG A 37 -2.01 -8.01 -9.56
N ILE A 38 -2.21 -8.89 -8.58
CA ILE A 38 -3.56 -9.30 -8.13
C ILE A 38 -4.41 -8.09 -7.67
N PHE A 39 -3.78 -7.10 -7.01
CA PHE A 39 -4.46 -5.92 -6.53
C PHE A 39 -4.70 -4.88 -7.64
N ALA A 40 -3.99 -4.98 -8.76
CA ALA A 40 -4.29 -4.21 -9.97
C ALA A 40 -5.58 -4.70 -10.66
N TYR A 41 -5.92 -5.99 -10.56
CA TYR A 41 -7.21 -6.51 -11.03
C TYR A 41 -8.34 -6.17 -10.05
N PHE A 42 -8.10 -6.37 -8.74
CA PHE A 42 -9.08 -6.11 -7.69
C PHE A 42 -8.88 -4.75 -7.01
N LYS A 43 -8.85 -3.65 -7.79
CA LYS A 43 -8.54 -2.29 -7.30
C LYS A 43 -9.42 -1.83 -6.14
N ASN A 44 -10.66 -2.32 -6.07
CA ASN A 44 -11.60 -1.96 -5.00
C ASN A 44 -11.33 -2.69 -3.68
N VAL A 45 -10.62 -3.82 -3.68
CA VAL A 45 -10.38 -4.61 -2.45
C VAL A 45 -9.53 -3.85 -1.44
N PRO A 46 -8.39 -3.21 -1.81
CA PRO A 46 -7.63 -2.39 -0.87
C PRO A 46 -8.42 -1.20 -0.32
N LEU A 47 -9.22 -0.53 -1.16
CA LEU A 47 -10.09 0.56 -0.74
C LEU A 47 -11.13 0.09 0.28
N MET A 48 -11.81 -1.02 -0.01
CA MET A 48 -12.78 -1.61 0.91
C MET A 48 -12.12 -2.07 2.22
N ALA A 49 -10.89 -2.59 2.17
CA ALA A 49 -10.12 -2.96 3.35
C ALA A 49 -9.79 -1.76 4.24
N CYS A 50 -9.38 -0.63 3.64
CA CYS A 50 -9.09 0.60 4.38
C CYS A 50 -10.35 1.17 5.02
N LEU A 51 -11.44 1.30 4.26
CA LEU A 51 -12.73 1.79 4.75
C LEU A 51 -13.31 0.90 5.85
N PHE A 52 -13.31 -0.42 5.65
CA PHE A 52 -13.79 -1.38 6.64
C PHE A 52 -12.90 -1.37 7.90
N GLY A 53 -11.58 -1.31 7.74
CA GLY A 53 -10.64 -1.17 8.83
C GLY A 53 -10.90 0.09 9.65
N LEU A 54 -10.99 1.26 9.02
CA LEU A 54 -11.30 2.52 9.71
C LEU A 54 -12.66 2.46 10.44
N GLY A 55 -13.70 1.96 9.78
CA GLY A 55 -15.03 1.81 10.38
C GLY A 55 -15.05 0.86 11.58
N LEU A 56 -14.41 -0.31 11.46
CA LEU A 56 -14.25 -1.26 12.57
C LEU A 56 -13.44 -0.64 13.72
N GLY A 57 -12.38 0.08 13.39
CA GLY A 57 -11.60 0.85 14.36
C GLY A 57 -12.46 1.85 15.11
N MET A 58 -13.23 2.68 14.41
CA MET A 58 -14.10 3.68 15.02
C MET A 58 -15.14 3.05 15.97
N ALA A 59 -15.73 1.91 15.57
CA ALA A 59 -16.64 1.15 16.43
C ALA A 59 -15.95 0.63 17.70
N LEU A 60 -14.68 0.26 17.61
CA LEU A 60 -13.83 -0.12 18.76
C LEU A 60 -13.26 1.09 19.52
N GLY A 61 -13.57 2.32 19.12
CA GLY A 61 -13.08 3.56 19.72
C GLY A 61 -13.48 3.74 21.19
N MET A 62 -14.53 3.06 21.64
CA MET A 62 -14.97 3.04 23.04
C MET A 62 -14.36 1.90 23.86
N SER A 63 -13.54 1.03 23.25
CA SER A 63 -12.92 -0.10 23.93
C SER A 63 -11.59 0.29 24.58
N ASP A 64 -11.33 -0.20 25.80
CA ASP A 64 -10.06 -0.01 26.53
C ASP A 64 -8.83 -0.65 25.87
N LYS A 65 -9.03 -1.45 24.82
CA LYS A 65 -7.95 -2.11 24.09
C LYS A 65 -7.09 -1.03 23.44
N LYS A 66 -5.82 -0.88 23.83
CA LYS A 66 -4.91 0.09 23.18
C LYS A 66 -4.39 -0.45 21.84
N LEU A 67 -5.27 -0.66 20.86
CA LEU A 67 -4.94 -1.26 19.56
C LEU A 67 -4.13 -0.29 18.69
N ALA A 68 -4.37 1.01 18.84
CA ALA A 68 -3.62 2.08 18.16
C ALA A 68 -2.08 1.95 18.27
N ARG A 69 -1.55 1.32 19.31
CA ARG A 69 -0.10 1.10 19.49
C ARG A 69 0.52 0.19 18.43
N TRP A 70 -0.27 -0.68 17.81
CA TRP A 70 0.15 -1.68 16.83
C TRP A 70 0.14 -1.16 15.40
N PHE A 71 -0.40 0.04 15.17
CA PHE A 71 -0.46 0.66 13.86
C PHE A 71 0.92 0.76 13.16
N PRO A 72 2.01 1.26 13.80
CA PRO A 72 3.32 1.33 13.15
C PRO A 72 3.86 -0.05 12.76
N LEU A 73 3.55 -1.07 13.55
CA LEU A 73 3.98 -2.44 13.26
C LEU A 73 3.19 -3.03 12.09
N GLY A 74 1.86 -2.89 12.09
CA GLY A 74 1.01 -3.33 10.97
C GLY A 74 1.41 -2.69 9.66
N LEU A 75 1.66 -1.37 9.68
CA LEU A 75 2.15 -0.63 8.51
C LEU A 75 3.53 -1.12 8.06
N ALA A 76 4.47 -1.36 8.98
CA ALA A 76 5.78 -1.90 8.64
C ALA A 76 5.69 -3.31 8.00
N VAL A 77 4.77 -4.16 8.47
CA VAL A 77 4.53 -5.48 7.86
C VAL A 77 3.96 -5.34 6.44
N ILE A 78 3.01 -4.43 6.22
CA ILE A 78 2.49 -4.13 4.86
C ILE A 78 3.64 -3.68 3.95
N VAL A 79 4.46 -2.73 4.41
CA VAL A 79 5.63 -2.25 3.66
C VAL A 79 6.61 -3.38 3.35
N ALA A 80 6.88 -4.25 4.32
CA ALA A 80 7.76 -5.40 4.12
C ALA A 80 7.22 -6.36 3.07
N ILE A 81 5.92 -6.67 3.09
CA ILE A 81 5.28 -7.53 2.07
C ILE A 81 5.40 -6.90 0.68
N ILE A 82 5.17 -5.59 0.56
CA ILE A 82 5.27 -4.88 -0.72
C ILE A 82 6.72 -4.88 -1.24
N CYS A 83 7.70 -4.54 -0.38
CA CYS A 83 9.10 -4.48 -0.79
C CYS A 83 9.68 -5.86 -1.14
N LEU A 84 9.24 -6.90 -0.44
CA LEU A 84 9.68 -8.28 -0.68
C LEU A 84 8.86 -8.98 -1.77
N ALA A 85 7.87 -8.31 -2.39
CA ALA A 85 6.97 -8.93 -3.36
C ALA A 85 7.72 -9.52 -4.56
N ASP A 86 8.74 -8.82 -5.06
CA ASP A 86 9.57 -9.27 -6.19
C ASP A 86 10.42 -10.49 -5.81
N GLN A 87 11.12 -10.42 -4.68
CA GLN A 87 11.98 -11.51 -4.18
C GLN A 87 11.19 -12.78 -3.82
N LEU A 88 9.97 -12.61 -3.29
CA LEU A 88 9.07 -13.70 -2.93
C LEU A 88 8.30 -14.24 -4.14
N ASN A 89 8.59 -13.77 -5.36
CA ASN A 89 7.87 -14.10 -6.60
C ASN A 89 6.35 -13.79 -6.54
N LEU A 90 5.90 -12.93 -5.62
CA LEU A 90 4.51 -12.52 -5.46
C LEU A 90 4.03 -11.64 -6.62
N VAL A 91 4.96 -10.98 -7.32
CA VAL A 91 4.71 -10.18 -8.53
C VAL A 91 4.14 -11.04 -9.65
N HIS A 92 4.62 -12.28 -9.78
CA HIS A 92 4.23 -13.23 -10.83
C HIS A 92 3.24 -14.29 -10.32
N VAL A 93 2.69 -14.15 -9.10
CA VAL A 93 1.57 -14.99 -8.66
C VAL A 93 0.36 -14.59 -9.50
N ALA A 94 0.29 -15.19 -10.68
CA ALA A 94 -0.82 -15.08 -11.59
C ALA A 94 -2.00 -15.77 -10.93
N PHE A 95 -2.95 -14.97 -10.46
CA PHE A 95 -4.30 -15.45 -10.32
C PHE A 95 -4.76 -15.76 -11.74
N ILE A 96 -4.84 -17.05 -12.10
CA ILE A 96 -5.45 -17.46 -13.37
C ILE A 96 -6.83 -16.83 -13.38
N ASN A 97 -7.00 -15.82 -14.22
CA ASN A 97 -8.25 -15.12 -14.37
C ASN A 97 -9.22 -16.12 -15.02
N PRO A 98 -10.21 -16.66 -14.28
CA PRO A 98 -11.06 -17.72 -14.83
C PRO A 98 -11.79 -17.23 -16.08
N LEU A 99 -12.05 -15.92 -16.16
CA LEU A 99 -12.74 -15.25 -17.25
C LEU A 99 -11.87 -15.03 -18.48
N GLU A 100 -10.58 -14.66 -18.36
CA GLU A 100 -9.71 -14.58 -19.54
C GLU A 100 -9.39 -15.97 -20.10
N HIS A 101 -9.24 -16.96 -19.21
CA HIS A 101 -9.10 -18.37 -19.61
C HIS A 101 -10.36 -18.90 -20.33
N TYR A 102 -11.56 -18.45 -19.92
CA TYR A 102 -12.83 -18.85 -20.55
C TYR A 102 -13.22 -18.03 -21.78
N LEU A 103 -12.86 -16.74 -21.85
CA LEU A 103 -13.32 -15.81 -22.90
C LEU A 103 -12.31 -15.62 -24.04
N ILE A 104 -11.00 -15.73 -23.79
CA ILE A 104 -9.96 -15.36 -24.77
C ILE A 104 -9.33 -16.58 -25.46
N GLY A 105 -9.44 -17.79 -24.89
CA GLY A 105 -9.05 -19.04 -25.54
C GLY A 105 -7.56 -19.13 -25.93
N HIS A 106 -6.79 -19.97 -25.24
CA HIS A 106 -5.57 -20.62 -25.76
C HIS A 106 -4.50 -19.78 -26.53
N PHE A 107 -4.35 -18.47 -26.30
CA PHE A 107 -3.34 -17.67 -27.02
C PHE A 107 -2.00 -17.48 -26.31
N VAL A 108 -1.83 -17.94 -25.06
CA VAL A 108 -0.50 -17.99 -24.41
C VAL A 108 -0.01 -19.43 -24.35
N ASN A 109 0.39 -19.93 -25.51
CA ASN A 109 1.19 -21.14 -25.64
C ASN A 109 2.62 -20.84 -25.17
N ASN A 110 2.95 -21.27 -23.95
CA ASN A 110 4.30 -21.71 -23.52
C ASN A 110 4.30 -22.53 -22.21
N LEU A 111 3.13 -22.98 -21.73
CA LEU A 111 3.03 -24.06 -20.75
C LEU A 111 2.63 -25.35 -21.48
N GLY A 112 3.60 -25.94 -22.19
CA GLY A 112 3.47 -27.23 -22.87
C GLY A 112 3.39 -28.43 -21.93
N ALA A 113 2.68 -28.34 -20.80
CA ALA A 113 2.54 -29.46 -19.87
C ALA A 113 1.19 -29.41 -19.14
N GLU A 114 0.26 -30.29 -19.55
CA GLU A 114 -0.79 -30.85 -18.70
C GLU A 114 -1.63 -29.80 -17.91
N ASP A 115 -2.60 -29.18 -18.58
CA ASP A 115 -3.66 -28.33 -17.99
C ASP A 115 -4.58 -29.14 -17.05
N THR A 116 -4.03 -29.71 -15.99
CA THR A 116 -4.78 -30.48 -15.00
C THR A 116 -5.51 -29.53 -14.04
N PRO A 117 -6.74 -29.87 -13.61
CA PRO A 117 -7.46 -29.08 -12.61
C PRO A 117 -6.66 -28.91 -11.31
N MET A 118 -5.80 -29.88 -10.98
CA MET A 118 -4.92 -29.82 -9.81
C MET A 118 -3.87 -28.70 -9.91
N ARG A 119 -3.25 -28.50 -11.09
CA ARG A 119 -2.28 -27.42 -11.30
C ARG A 119 -2.93 -26.04 -11.18
N ARG A 120 -4.19 -25.90 -11.64
CA ARG A 120 -4.98 -24.66 -11.48
C ARG A 120 -5.24 -24.35 -10.01
N LEU A 121 -5.61 -25.35 -9.22
CA LEU A 121 -5.82 -25.18 -7.79
C LEU A 121 -4.52 -24.77 -7.06
N GLN A 122 -3.39 -25.37 -7.43
CA GLN A 122 -2.08 -25.03 -6.86
C GLN A 122 -1.64 -23.58 -7.13
N LEU A 123 -2.06 -22.98 -8.26
CA LEU A 123 -1.78 -21.58 -8.58
C LEU A 123 -2.79 -20.62 -7.95
N PHE A 124 -4.06 -21.03 -7.87
CA PHE A 124 -5.15 -20.23 -7.29
C PHE A 124 -5.03 -20.06 -5.78
N LEU A 125 -4.72 -21.13 -5.05
CA LEU A 125 -4.75 -21.15 -3.59
C LEU A 125 -3.76 -20.17 -2.94
N PRO A 126 -2.49 -20.05 -3.41
CA PRO A 126 -1.55 -19.05 -2.91
C PRO A 126 -2.00 -17.62 -3.22
N GLY A 127 -2.56 -17.36 -4.42
CA GLY A 127 -3.06 -16.05 -4.81
C GLY A 127 -4.25 -15.60 -3.95
N LEU A 128 -5.20 -16.51 -3.69
CA LEU A 128 -6.31 -16.26 -2.76
C LEU A 128 -5.79 -16.04 -1.33
N GLY A 129 -4.85 -16.86 -0.86
CA GLY A 129 -4.24 -16.72 0.45
C GLY A 129 -3.55 -15.37 0.64
N LEU A 130 -2.82 -14.91 -0.39
CA LEU A 130 -2.20 -13.58 -0.41
C LEU A 130 -3.24 -12.47 -0.38
N LEU A 131 -4.27 -12.54 -1.24
CA LEU A 131 -5.34 -11.55 -1.29
C LEU A 131 -6.03 -11.39 0.08
N VAL A 132 -6.47 -12.52 0.65
CA VAL A 132 -7.18 -12.56 1.93
C VAL A 132 -6.24 -12.13 3.08
N GLY A 133 -5.00 -12.62 3.09
CA GLY A 133 -4.02 -12.26 4.12
C GLY A 133 -3.71 -10.77 4.14
N VAL A 134 -3.41 -10.19 2.98
CA VAL A 134 -3.15 -8.75 2.85
C VAL A 134 -4.41 -7.93 3.15
N PHE A 135 -5.59 -8.38 2.72
CA PHE A 135 -6.85 -7.73 3.07
C PHE A 135 -7.04 -7.62 4.58
N TYR A 136 -6.92 -8.73 5.32
CA TYR A 136 -7.05 -8.71 6.78
C TYR A 136 -5.95 -7.88 7.46
N LEU A 137 -4.74 -7.89 6.92
CA LEU A 137 -3.64 -7.07 7.43
C LEU A 137 -3.92 -5.57 7.27
N ILE A 138 -4.47 -5.15 6.12
CA ILE A 138 -4.89 -3.77 5.89
C ILE A 138 -6.02 -3.41 6.84
N VAL A 139 -7.07 -4.25 6.92
CA VAL A 139 -8.20 -4.04 7.85
C VAL A 139 -7.70 -3.88 9.29
N PHE A 140 -6.82 -4.76 9.75
CA PHE A 140 -6.25 -4.69 11.09
C PHE A 140 -5.45 -3.39 11.31
N THR A 141 -4.61 -3.02 10.36
CA THR A 141 -3.78 -1.81 10.45
C THR A 141 -4.66 -0.56 10.50
N PHE A 142 -5.61 -0.41 9.57
CA PHE A 142 -6.54 0.71 9.58
C PHE A 142 -7.50 0.70 10.76
N ALA A 143 -7.84 -0.46 11.33
CA ALA A 143 -8.60 -0.54 12.57
C ALA A 143 -7.82 -0.01 13.78
N CYS A 144 -6.51 -0.24 13.86
CA CYS A 144 -5.67 0.36 14.89
C CYS A 144 -5.75 1.90 14.85
N MET A 145 -5.70 2.46 13.65
CA MET A 145 -5.78 3.91 13.45
C MET A 145 -7.20 4.46 13.67
N GLY A 146 -8.20 3.78 13.10
CA GLY A 146 -9.61 4.09 13.22
C GLY A 146 -10.09 4.10 14.68
N GLN A 147 -9.49 3.28 15.55
CA GLN A 147 -9.78 3.31 16.97
C GLN A 147 -9.47 4.66 17.62
N ARG A 148 -8.28 5.22 17.35
CA ARG A 148 -7.92 6.53 17.89
C ARG A 148 -8.79 7.63 17.27
N LEU A 149 -9.06 7.54 15.98
CA LEU A 149 -9.94 8.46 15.28
C LEU A 149 -11.36 8.45 15.86
N GLY A 150 -11.96 7.28 16.09
CA GLY A 150 -13.28 7.14 16.71
C GLY A 150 -13.34 7.65 18.15
N ALA A 151 -12.31 7.39 18.95
CA ALA A 151 -12.20 7.93 20.30
C ALA A 151 -12.21 9.47 20.30
N LEU A 152 -11.48 10.11 19.36
CA LEU A 152 -11.47 11.57 19.21
C LEU A 152 -12.81 12.09 18.68
N PHE A 153 -13.45 11.39 17.74
CA PHE A 153 -14.77 11.78 17.23
C PHE A 153 -15.84 11.86 18.34
N ASN A 154 -15.78 10.98 19.34
CA ASN A 154 -16.69 10.99 20.48
C ASN A 154 -16.46 12.17 21.45
N GLU A 155 -15.31 12.84 21.40
CA GLU A 155 -15.01 14.01 22.22
C GLU A 155 -15.58 15.32 21.64
N PHE A 156 -16.00 15.33 20.37
CA PHE A 156 -16.46 16.52 19.66
C PHE A 156 -17.95 16.47 19.30
N LYS A 157 -18.54 17.64 19.07
CA LYS A 157 -19.87 17.74 18.45
C LYS A 157 -19.82 17.15 17.03
N PRO A 158 -20.81 16.34 16.59
CA PRO A 158 -20.76 15.63 15.31
C PRO A 158 -20.44 16.53 14.11
N LEU A 159 -21.05 17.72 14.02
CA LEU A 159 -20.84 18.66 12.92
C LEU A 159 -19.40 19.19 12.84
N THR A 160 -18.80 19.52 13.99
CA THR A 160 -17.43 20.04 14.04
C THR A 160 -16.43 18.95 13.73
N GLY A 161 -16.60 17.76 14.31
CA GLY A 161 -15.74 16.61 14.04
C GLY A 161 -15.77 16.22 12.56
N TYR A 162 -16.96 16.15 11.97
CA TYR A 162 -17.14 15.85 10.55
C TYR A 162 -16.49 16.90 9.64
N SER A 163 -16.66 18.19 9.93
CA SER A 163 -16.05 19.26 9.13
C SER A 163 -14.52 19.19 9.14
N ILE A 164 -13.93 18.96 10.32
CA ILE A 164 -12.48 18.79 10.45
C ILE A 164 -12.01 17.56 9.68
N ASN A 165 -12.73 16.44 9.79
CA ASN A 165 -12.38 15.20 9.11
C ASN A 165 -12.41 15.35 7.59
N VAL A 166 -13.46 15.95 7.03
CA VAL A 166 -13.58 16.18 5.58
C VAL A 166 -12.51 17.14 5.08
N PHE A 167 -12.23 18.22 5.82
CA PHE A 167 -11.19 19.16 5.44
C PHE A 167 -9.79 18.52 5.51
N ALA A 168 -9.49 17.78 6.57
CA ALA A 168 -8.25 17.03 6.72
C ALA A 168 -8.05 15.98 5.61
N ALA A 169 -9.12 15.27 5.25
CA ALA A 169 -9.17 14.35 4.12
C ALA A 169 -8.79 15.07 2.81
N PHE A 170 -9.42 16.20 2.51
CA PHE A 170 -9.09 16.98 1.32
C PHE A 170 -7.61 17.37 1.27
N VAL A 171 -7.04 17.81 2.40
CA VAL A 171 -5.61 18.13 2.52
C VAL A 171 -4.74 16.89 2.31
N GLY A 172 -5.14 15.73 2.84
CA GLY A 172 -4.45 14.45 2.64
C GLY A 172 -4.39 14.04 1.15
N ILE A 173 -5.51 14.16 0.45
CA ILE A 173 -5.59 13.92 -1.01
C ILE A 173 -4.68 14.89 -1.77
N ALA A 174 -4.77 16.19 -1.46
CA ALA A 174 -3.96 17.21 -2.11
C ALA A 174 -2.45 16.98 -1.91
N LEU A 175 -2.04 16.68 -0.66
CA LEU A 175 -0.66 16.36 -0.33
C LEU A 175 -0.14 15.17 -1.12
N TYR A 176 -0.91 14.09 -1.16
CA TYR A 176 -0.56 12.91 -1.94
C TYR A 176 -0.49 13.19 -3.45
N THR A 177 -1.41 14.02 -3.95
CA THR A 177 -1.44 14.41 -5.37
C THR A 177 -0.19 15.20 -5.75
N ILE A 178 0.25 16.15 -4.91
CA ILE A 178 1.51 16.90 -5.11
C ILE A 178 2.71 15.96 -5.13
N VAL A 179 2.78 15.05 -4.16
CA VAL A 179 3.85 14.06 -4.05
C VAL A 179 3.91 13.14 -5.29
N SER A 180 2.75 12.72 -5.80
CA SER A 180 2.63 11.92 -7.02
C SER A 180 3.01 12.71 -8.27
N PHE A 181 2.61 13.99 -8.35
CA PHE A 181 2.95 14.90 -9.45
C PHE A 181 4.46 15.14 -9.56
N LEU A 182 5.15 15.23 -8.42
CA LEU A 182 6.61 15.37 -8.35
C LEU A 182 7.36 14.07 -8.68
N SER A 183 6.66 12.98 -9.02
CA SER A 183 7.26 11.69 -9.36
C SER A 183 8.22 11.15 -8.29
N LEU A 184 7.94 11.46 -7.02
CA LEU A 184 8.77 11.02 -5.90
C LEU A 184 8.64 9.49 -5.72
N SER A 185 9.74 8.87 -5.31
CA SER A 185 9.78 7.42 -5.01
C SER A 185 9.05 7.09 -3.70
N PRO A 186 8.66 5.80 -3.48
CA PRO A 186 7.88 5.37 -2.32
C PRO A 186 8.48 5.72 -0.97
N ILE A 187 9.81 5.90 -0.88
CA ILE A 187 10.47 6.33 0.34
C ILE A 187 9.98 7.70 0.82
N TRP A 188 9.73 8.63 -0.09
CA TRP A 188 9.23 9.96 0.24
C TRP A 188 7.77 9.92 0.69
N TRP A 189 6.98 9.00 0.11
CA TRP A 189 5.59 8.79 0.50
C TRP A 189 5.53 8.31 1.96
N LEU A 190 6.36 7.34 2.31
CA LEU A 190 6.49 6.87 3.68
C LEU A 190 7.08 7.92 4.62
N ALA A 191 8.13 8.64 4.20
CA ALA A 191 8.78 9.65 5.02
C ALA A 191 7.81 10.75 5.47
N ILE A 192 6.95 11.21 4.55
CA ILE A 192 5.90 12.21 4.86
C ILE A 192 4.89 11.63 5.84
N GLY A 193 4.36 10.43 5.59
CA GLY A 193 3.44 9.76 6.52
C GLY A 193 4.05 9.53 7.90
N PHE A 194 5.33 9.16 7.95
CA PHE A 194 6.09 8.93 9.18
C PHE A 194 6.40 10.22 9.94
N ALA A 195 6.61 11.34 9.25
CA ALA A 195 6.75 12.65 9.88
C ALA A 195 5.47 13.01 10.67
N PHE A 196 4.29 12.75 10.11
CA PHE A 196 3.02 12.94 10.82
C PHE A 196 2.81 11.91 11.94
N MET A 197 3.16 10.65 11.73
CA MET A 197 3.12 9.62 12.80
C MET A 197 4.03 9.94 13.97
N ALA A 198 5.17 10.58 13.74
CA ALA A 198 6.13 10.91 14.80
C ALA A 198 5.53 11.85 15.85
N PHE A 199 4.44 12.57 15.56
CA PHE A 199 3.73 13.34 16.59
C PHE A 199 3.01 12.43 17.62
N TYR A 200 2.63 11.21 17.24
CA TYR A 200 1.84 10.29 18.06
C TYR A 200 2.66 9.14 18.63
N TYR A 201 3.57 8.60 17.83
CA TYR A 201 4.28 7.36 18.12
C TYR A 201 5.72 7.65 18.54
N ARG A 202 5.99 7.58 19.85
CA ARG A 202 7.28 7.93 20.46
C ARG A 202 7.98 6.77 21.17
N LYS A 203 7.39 5.57 21.18
CA LYS A 203 8.01 4.40 21.81
C LYS A 203 9.10 3.82 20.89
N TRP A 204 10.18 3.29 21.48
CA TRP A 204 11.34 2.83 20.70
C TRP A 204 10.97 1.76 19.65
N HIS A 205 10.15 0.76 19.99
CA HIS A 205 9.71 -0.27 19.03
C HIS A 205 8.92 0.32 17.84
N GLN A 206 8.18 1.40 18.06
CA GLN A 206 7.38 2.06 17.01
C GLN A 206 8.29 2.85 16.07
N ILE A 207 9.24 3.59 16.65
CA ILE A 207 10.28 4.29 15.89
C ILE A 207 11.12 3.29 15.10
N LEU A 208 11.52 2.17 15.73
CA LEU A 208 12.25 1.11 15.07
C LEU A 208 11.46 0.54 13.89
N ALA A 209 10.17 0.25 14.05
CA ALA A 209 9.33 -0.24 12.95
C ALA A 209 9.28 0.75 11.77
N MET A 210 9.15 2.06 12.06
CA MET A 210 9.16 3.12 11.04
C MET A 210 10.53 3.23 10.34
N VAL A 211 11.62 3.19 11.11
CA VAL A 211 12.99 3.24 10.56
C VAL A 211 13.28 2.02 9.71
N VAL A 212 12.94 0.82 10.18
CA VAL A 212 13.11 -0.43 9.41
C VAL A 212 12.30 -0.37 8.12
N ALA A 213 11.05 0.10 8.15
CA ALA A 213 10.24 0.25 6.95
C ALA A 213 10.86 1.23 5.92
N LEU A 214 11.40 2.37 6.38
CA LEU A 214 12.12 3.31 5.50
C LEU A 214 13.40 2.70 4.92
N VAL A 215 14.20 2.04 5.75
CA VAL A 215 15.46 1.41 5.36
C VAL A 215 15.19 0.30 4.33
N MET A 216 14.21 -0.57 4.59
CA MET A 216 13.79 -1.60 3.64
C MET A 216 13.35 -0.98 2.31
N THR A 217 12.54 0.08 2.36
CA THR A 217 12.08 0.77 1.15
C THR A 217 13.24 1.40 0.38
N PHE A 218 14.25 1.95 1.07
CA PHE A 218 15.43 2.53 0.44
C PHE A 218 16.27 1.48 -0.29
N PHE A 219 16.54 0.34 0.36
CA PHE A 219 17.42 -0.69 -0.19
C PHE A 219 16.74 -1.58 -1.23
N LEU A 220 15.43 -1.83 -1.10
CA LEU A 220 14.70 -2.71 -2.01
C LEU A 220 14.05 -1.93 -3.17
N SER A 221 14.04 -0.60 -3.15
CA SER A 221 13.55 0.18 -4.28
C SER A 221 14.59 0.15 -5.43
N PRO A 222 14.24 -0.37 -6.61
CA PRO A 222 15.18 -0.47 -7.71
C PRO A 222 15.50 0.93 -8.29
N THR A 223 16.77 1.18 -8.58
CA THR A 223 17.28 2.49 -9.05
C THR A 223 16.81 2.85 -10.45
N ASP A 224 16.47 1.85 -11.26
CA ASP A 224 16.13 2.01 -12.68
C ASP A 224 14.61 2.16 -12.90
N VAL A 225 13.85 2.34 -11.81
CA VAL A 225 12.39 2.48 -11.85
C VAL A 225 11.99 3.94 -11.68
N ARG A 226 11.22 4.42 -12.65
CA ARG A 226 10.62 5.75 -12.62
C ARG A 226 9.17 5.66 -12.15
N TRP A 227 8.85 6.46 -11.14
CA TRP A 227 7.50 6.58 -10.59
C TRP A 227 6.78 7.76 -11.24
N SER A 228 6.00 7.49 -12.30
CA SER A 228 5.13 8.50 -12.91
C SER A 228 3.86 8.70 -12.07
N PRO A 229 3.08 9.78 -12.23
CA PRO A 229 1.88 10.02 -11.42
C PRO A 229 0.83 8.90 -11.41
N TYR A 230 0.88 7.97 -12.37
CA TYR A 230 -0.06 6.85 -12.48
C TYR A 230 0.59 5.46 -12.49
N TYR A 231 1.84 5.36 -12.93
CA TYR A 231 2.48 4.08 -13.23
C TYR A 231 3.91 3.96 -12.68
N ARG A 232 4.28 2.73 -12.33
CA ARG A 232 5.66 2.30 -12.13
C ARG A 232 6.22 1.88 -13.49
N ILE A 233 7.30 2.53 -13.93
CA ILE A 233 7.91 2.29 -15.24
C ILE A 233 9.33 1.78 -15.01
N SER A 234 9.60 0.54 -15.38
CA SER A 234 10.95 -0.03 -15.46
C SER A 234 11.41 -0.07 -16.92
N VAL A 235 12.65 0.33 -17.16
CA VAL A 235 13.25 0.29 -18.49
C VAL A 235 14.42 -0.68 -18.43
N ALA A 236 14.24 -1.85 -19.04
CA ALA A 236 15.30 -2.84 -19.21
C ALA A 236 15.94 -2.67 -20.58
N LYS A 237 17.26 -2.82 -20.66
CA LYS A 237 17.95 -2.88 -21.95
C LYS A 237 17.64 -4.21 -22.62
N ALA A 238 17.23 -4.15 -23.88
CA ALA A 238 17.00 -5.34 -24.69
C ALA A 238 18.32 -5.69 -25.39
N GLU A 239 19.08 -6.62 -24.79
CA GLU A 239 20.38 -7.04 -25.29
C GLU A 239 20.28 -8.47 -25.83
N ILE A 240 20.75 -8.66 -27.06
CA ILE A 240 21.02 -10.00 -27.59
C ILE A 240 22.36 -10.41 -26.99
N PRO A 241 22.41 -11.49 -26.17
CA PRO A 241 23.64 -11.94 -25.54
C PRO A 241 24.67 -12.34 -26.60
N ALA A 242 25.96 -12.17 -26.27
CA ALA A 242 27.05 -12.56 -27.17
C ALA A 242 27.06 -14.08 -27.38
N ASP A 243 27.03 -14.52 -28.63
CA ASP A 243 26.97 -15.94 -29.02
C ASP A 243 28.35 -16.48 -29.47
N GLY A 244 29.43 -15.91 -28.95
CA GLY A 244 30.81 -16.27 -29.31
C GLY A 244 31.31 -15.68 -30.64
N ASP A 245 30.45 -15.58 -31.67
CA ASP A 245 30.79 -15.00 -32.99
C ASP A 245 30.45 -13.50 -33.12
N HIS A 246 29.54 -13.00 -32.29
CA HIS A 246 29.11 -11.60 -32.30
C HIS A 246 29.11 -11.01 -30.87
N PRO A 247 29.58 -9.76 -30.69
CA PRO A 247 29.49 -9.09 -29.40
C PRO A 247 28.02 -8.82 -29.04
N ALA A 248 27.74 -8.68 -27.74
CA ALA A 248 26.40 -8.36 -27.27
C ALA A 248 25.88 -7.08 -27.93
N PHE A 249 24.71 -7.18 -28.56
CA PHE A 249 24.11 -6.08 -29.31
C PHE A 249 22.85 -5.59 -28.61
N ASN A 250 22.85 -4.32 -28.25
CA ASN A 250 21.67 -3.67 -27.70
C ASN A 250 20.78 -3.18 -28.84
N TYR A 251 19.62 -3.80 -29.03
CA TYR A 251 18.69 -3.47 -30.12
C TYR A 251 17.57 -2.52 -29.69
N GLY A 252 17.44 -2.23 -28.39
CA GLY A 252 16.41 -1.34 -27.88
C GLY A 252 16.21 -1.41 -26.38
N TYR A 253 15.06 -0.90 -25.94
CA TYR A 253 14.67 -0.89 -24.53
C TYR A 253 13.32 -1.58 -24.38
N HIS A 254 13.25 -2.56 -23.48
CA HIS A 254 11.99 -3.11 -22.99
C HIS A 254 11.44 -2.19 -21.90
N ILE A 255 10.30 -1.56 -22.18
CA ILE A 255 9.56 -0.76 -21.22
C ILE A 255 8.53 -1.67 -20.57
N ASN A 256 8.65 -1.88 -19.26
CA ASN A 256 7.68 -2.63 -18.47
C ASN A 256 6.95 -1.67 -17.54
N VAL A 257 5.62 -1.73 -17.59
CA VAL A 257 4.72 -0.87 -16.82
C VAL A 257 4.00 -1.74 -15.79
N ASN A 258 4.21 -1.48 -14.49
CA ASN A 258 3.59 -2.25 -13.39
C ASN A 258 3.76 -3.79 -13.50
N TYR A 259 4.88 -4.27 -14.04
CA TYR A 259 5.14 -5.69 -14.31
C TYR A 259 4.22 -6.31 -15.39
N ASP A 260 3.63 -5.50 -16.28
CA ASP A 260 3.01 -5.97 -17.50
C ASP A 260 4.10 -6.33 -18.53
N THR A 261 4.40 -7.63 -18.62
CA THR A 261 5.09 -8.30 -19.73
C THR A 261 4.32 -9.55 -20.11
#